data_AF-A0A6P4ERC2-F1
#
_entry.id   AF-A0A6P4ERC2-F1
#
_cell.length_a   1.000
_cell.length_b   1.000
_cell.length_c   1.000
_cell.angle_alpha   90.00
_cell.angle_beta   90.00
_cell.angle_gamma   90.00
#
_symmetry.space_group_name_H-M   'P 1'
#
loop_
_entity.id
_entity.type
_entity.pdbx_description
1 polymer ?
#
loop_
_entity_poly.entity_id
_entity_poly.type
_entity_poly.pdbx_seq_one_letter_code
_entity_poly.pdbx_strand_id
1 'polypeptide(L)'
;MSEPSCKLLLKRMPCTLEELGQLIQECKLIMPRTLNSYGRKRALLEYADSQEAGKALEQLHGLSEMLDKPLCISAFGPRANMGATSASKSTQTRAAGNNVRKQDPDPEIDKQLGLIDTIYVDGARPDPANDPEESLNEDEITAANTVALKSKKSRKSKQLAMQPYTYVISVDFEATCWEKQAPPQWREAEIIEFPAVLVNLKTGKIEAEFHQYILPIESPRLSSYCTELTGIQQKTVDSGVPLQTALMMFHEWLRKELRARNLTLPKMSKSNILGNCAFVTWTDWDFGICLAKECTRKRMRKAAYFNQWIDVRAIYRSWYKYRPCNFSDALSHVGLAFEGRAHSGIDDAKNLGALMCKMVRDGALFSITKDLTPYQQLNPNCVL
;
A
#
# COMPACT_ATOMS: atom_id res chain seq x y z
N MET A 1 29.18 -24.51 -22.65
CA MET A 1 27.82 -24.43 -22.08
C MET A 1 27.99 -23.85 -20.67
N SER A 2 27.33 -22.74 -20.34
CA SER A 2 27.40 -22.17 -18.99
C SER A 2 26.74 -23.15 -18.01
N GLU A 3 27.41 -23.51 -16.92
CA GLU A 3 26.78 -24.32 -15.87
C GLU A 3 25.57 -23.56 -15.29
N PRO A 4 24.43 -24.25 -15.09
CA PRO A 4 23.26 -23.64 -14.47
C PRO A 4 23.59 -23.33 -13.00
N SER A 5 23.27 -22.11 -12.55
CA SER A 5 23.69 -21.61 -11.24
C SER A 5 22.83 -22.16 -10.10
N CYS A 6 23.45 -22.57 -8.99
CA CYS A 6 22.79 -22.88 -7.71
C CYS A 6 22.45 -21.62 -6.89
N LYS A 7 22.76 -20.42 -7.41
CA LYS A 7 22.59 -19.14 -6.71
C LYS A 7 21.53 -18.29 -7.39
N LEU A 8 20.65 -17.72 -6.58
CA LEU A 8 19.71 -16.69 -7.00
C LEU A 8 20.10 -15.35 -6.38
N LEU A 9 20.01 -14.30 -7.16
CA LEU A 9 20.17 -12.92 -6.71
C LEU A 9 18.80 -12.26 -6.66
N LEU A 10 18.35 -11.93 -5.45
CA LEU A 10 17.22 -11.05 -5.22
C LEU A 10 17.70 -9.60 -5.24
N LYS A 11 17.17 -8.82 -6.18
CA LYS A 11 17.42 -7.39 -6.33
C LYS A 11 16.27 -6.61 -5.69
N ARG A 12 16.56 -5.39 -5.25
CA ARG A 12 15.57 -4.46 -4.70
C ARG A 12 14.74 -5.10 -3.58
N MET A 13 15.43 -5.66 -2.56
CA MET A 13 14.77 -6.33 -1.44
C MET A 13 13.65 -5.44 -0.87
N PRO A 14 12.41 -5.94 -0.84
CA PRO A 14 11.25 -5.18 -0.35
C PRO A 14 11.23 -5.10 1.19
N CYS A 15 12.04 -5.92 1.84
CA CYS A 15 12.10 -6.17 3.27
C CYS A 15 13.55 -6.39 3.73
N THR A 16 13.78 -6.51 5.03
CA THR A 16 15.09 -6.89 5.60
C THR A 16 15.43 -8.35 5.28
N LEU A 17 16.69 -8.74 5.49
CA LEU A 17 17.15 -10.12 5.23
C LEU A 17 16.45 -11.14 6.15
N GLU A 18 16.23 -10.75 7.42
CA GLU A 18 15.47 -11.53 8.40
C GLU A 18 14.00 -11.68 7.99
N GLU A 19 13.37 -10.58 7.55
CA GLU A 19 11.99 -10.58 7.06
C GLU A 19 11.81 -11.45 5.81
N LEU A 20 12.80 -11.46 4.91
CA LEU A 20 12.80 -12.35 3.75
C LEU A 20 12.90 -13.82 4.16
N GLY A 21 13.75 -14.15 5.12
CA GLY A 21 13.87 -15.50 5.67
C GLY A 21 12.55 -15.98 6.29
N GLN A 22 11.91 -15.12 7.08
CA GLN A 22 10.62 -15.43 7.70
C GLN A 22 9.52 -15.65 6.65
N LEU A 23 9.46 -14.82 5.61
CA LEU A 23 8.48 -14.97 4.52
C LEU A 23 8.64 -16.32 3.79
N ILE A 24 9.87 -16.72 3.46
CA ILE A 24 10.16 -18.00 2.81
C ILE A 24 9.66 -19.16 3.68
N GLN A 25 9.85 -19.06 5.00
CA GLN A 25 9.41 -20.07 5.96
C GLN A 25 7.88 -20.12 6.10
N GLU A 26 7.21 -18.98 6.27
CA GLU A 26 5.75 -18.89 6.46
C GLU A 26 4.97 -19.32 5.21
N CYS A 27 5.46 -18.94 4.03
CA CYS A 27 4.91 -19.38 2.75
C CYS A 27 5.28 -20.83 2.39
N LYS A 28 6.03 -21.54 3.25
CA LYS A 28 6.49 -22.93 3.06
C LYS A 28 7.23 -23.13 1.72
N LEU A 29 8.04 -22.16 1.32
CA LEU A 29 8.86 -22.26 0.12
C LEU A 29 10.12 -23.08 0.38
N ILE A 30 10.83 -23.43 -0.69
CA ILE A 30 12.15 -24.05 -0.59
C ILE A 30 13.12 -23.07 0.12
N MET A 31 13.59 -23.48 1.30
CA MET A 31 14.53 -22.70 2.09
C MET A 31 15.92 -22.74 1.46
N PRO A 32 16.57 -21.59 1.25
CA PRO A 32 17.95 -21.56 0.80
C PRO A 32 18.89 -22.09 1.90
N ARG A 33 19.99 -22.73 1.51
CA ARG A 33 21.06 -23.14 2.43
C ARG A 33 21.73 -21.95 3.07
N THR A 34 21.92 -20.88 2.29
CA THR A 34 22.42 -19.61 2.80
C THR A 34 21.59 -18.46 2.25
N LEU A 35 21.29 -17.50 3.12
CA LEU A 35 20.59 -16.27 2.79
C LEU A 35 21.45 -15.11 3.28
N ASN A 36 22.16 -14.45 2.36
CA ASN A 36 23.15 -13.44 2.69
C ASN A 36 22.83 -12.10 2.03
N SER A 37 23.18 -10.99 2.69
CA SER A 37 23.14 -9.67 2.03
C SER A 37 24.17 -9.61 0.89
N TYR A 38 23.82 -8.95 -0.21
CA TYR A 38 24.68 -8.83 -1.39
C TYR A 38 24.75 -7.39 -1.92
N GLY A 39 25.41 -6.52 -1.16
CA GLY A 39 25.40 -5.08 -1.41
C GLY A 39 24.07 -4.42 -1.00
N ARG A 40 23.82 -3.19 -1.45
CA ARG A 40 22.67 -2.40 -0.98
C ARG A 40 21.34 -2.96 -1.52
N LYS A 41 20.42 -3.29 -0.60
CA LYS A 41 19.05 -3.80 -0.88
C LYS A 41 19.04 -5.00 -1.84
N ARG A 42 19.94 -5.95 -1.64
CA ARG A 42 20.06 -7.18 -2.43
C ARG A 42 20.37 -8.35 -1.50
N ALA A 43 19.88 -9.54 -1.85
CA ALA A 43 20.20 -10.78 -1.16
C ALA A 43 20.68 -11.82 -2.17
N LEU A 44 21.61 -12.66 -1.73
CA LEU A 44 22.07 -13.84 -2.43
C LEU A 44 21.53 -15.06 -1.70
N LEU A 45 20.81 -15.89 -2.44
CA LEU A 45 20.21 -17.13 -1.98
C LEU A 45 20.97 -18.28 -2.63
N GLU A 46 21.53 -19.17 -1.83
CA GLU A 46 22.26 -20.35 -2.31
C GLU A 46 21.48 -21.62 -1.99
N TYR A 47 21.26 -22.46 -2.99
CA TYR A 47 20.53 -23.72 -2.89
C TYR A 47 21.48 -24.90 -3.06
N ALA A 48 20.99 -26.13 -2.83
CA ALA A 48 21.82 -27.32 -2.92
C ALA A 48 22.43 -27.52 -4.30
N ASP A 49 21.62 -27.28 -5.34
CA ASP A 49 21.99 -27.46 -6.73
C ASP A 49 21.15 -26.52 -7.62
N SER A 50 21.43 -26.57 -8.91
CA SER A 50 20.75 -25.73 -9.92
C SER A 50 19.30 -26.14 -10.16
N GLN A 51 18.92 -27.38 -9.89
CA GLN A 51 17.55 -27.86 -10.02
C GLN A 51 16.69 -27.34 -8.88
N GLU A 52 17.20 -27.37 -7.65
CA GLU A 52 16.56 -26.79 -6.47
C GLU A 52 16.46 -25.26 -6.59
N ALA A 53 17.53 -24.60 -7.06
CA ALA A 53 17.50 -23.16 -7.36
C ALA A 53 16.44 -22.81 -8.42
N GLY A 54 16.27 -23.64 -9.45
CA GLY A 54 15.23 -23.47 -10.47
C GLY A 54 13.81 -23.57 -9.90
N LYS A 55 13.54 -24.59 -9.08
CA LYS A 55 12.24 -24.76 -8.41
C LYS A 55 11.96 -23.64 -7.41
N ALA A 56 12.97 -23.22 -6.66
CA ALA A 56 12.83 -22.11 -5.72
C ALA A 56 12.57 -20.78 -6.45
N LEU A 57 13.19 -20.59 -7.63
CA LEU A 57 12.92 -19.43 -8.48
C LEU A 57 11.46 -19.38 -8.94
N GLU A 58 10.91 -20.50 -9.40
CA GLU A 58 9.49 -20.60 -9.79
C GLU A 58 8.56 -20.31 -8.61
N GLN A 59 8.84 -20.87 -7.44
CA GLN A 59 8.05 -20.62 -6.22
C GLN A 59 8.11 -19.15 -5.76
N LEU A 60 9.29 -18.54 -5.79
CA LEU A 60 9.49 -17.13 -5.44
C LEU A 60 8.88 -16.19 -6.47
N HIS A 61 8.83 -16.59 -7.75
CA HIS A 61 8.06 -15.88 -8.77
C HIS A 61 6.56 -16.04 -8.54
N GLY A 62 6.06 -17.21 -8.14
CA GLY A 62 4.66 -17.41 -7.78
C GLY A 62 4.20 -16.53 -6.60
N LEU A 63 5.08 -16.21 -5.64
CA LEU A 63 4.77 -15.23 -4.59
C LEU A 63 4.58 -13.81 -5.12
N SER A 64 5.07 -13.49 -6.31
CA SER A 64 4.93 -12.16 -6.90
C SER A 64 3.48 -11.80 -7.24
N GLU A 65 2.61 -12.82 -7.40
CA GLU A 65 1.17 -12.63 -7.61
C GLU A 65 0.43 -12.31 -6.30
N MET A 66 1.02 -12.68 -5.15
CA MET A 66 0.42 -12.50 -3.82
C MET A 66 0.89 -11.21 -3.12
N LEU A 67 2.07 -10.71 -3.46
CA LEU A 67 2.70 -9.55 -2.83
C LEU A 67 2.36 -8.26 -3.60
N ASP A 68 2.15 -7.14 -2.88
CA ASP A 68 1.97 -5.80 -3.48
C ASP A 68 3.12 -5.37 -4.42
N LYS A 69 4.29 -6.04 -4.36
CA LYS A 69 5.43 -5.85 -5.27
C LYS A 69 6.05 -7.20 -5.63
N PRO A 70 6.37 -7.44 -6.91
CA PRO A 70 7.00 -8.66 -7.35
C PRO A 70 8.47 -8.73 -6.95
N LEU A 71 8.93 -9.95 -6.67
CA LEU A 71 10.31 -10.21 -6.27
C LEU A 71 11.22 -10.15 -7.50
N CYS A 72 12.14 -9.18 -7.53
CA CYS A 72 13.13 -9.02 -8.61
C CYS A 72 14.27 -10.05 -8.45
N ILE A 73 13.97 -11.34 -8.64
CA ILE A 73 14.91 -12.44 -8.45
C ILE A 73 15.37 -13.04 -9.78
N SER A 74 16.66 -13.35 -9.90
CA SER A 74 17.28 -13.91 -11.11
C SER A 74 18.42 -14.85 -10.77
N ALA A 75 18.72 -15.84 -11.62
CA ALA A 75 19.92 -16.66 -11.48
C ALA A 75 21.20 -15.79 -11.44
N PHE A 76 22.15 -16.16 -10.59
CA PHE A 76 23.37 -15.41 -10.33
C PHE A 76 24.60 -16.21 -10.74
N GLY A 77 25.28 -15.78 -11.81
CA GLY A 77 26.45 -16.48 -12.36
C GLY A 77 26.93 -15.86 -13.68
N PRO A 78 28.05 -16.35 -14.25
CA PRO A 78 28.61 -15.82 -15.49
C PRO A 78 27.62 -15.96 -16.67
N ARG A 79 27.36 -14.86 -17.38
CA ARG A 79 26.51 -14.84 -18.59
C ARG A 79 27.31 -15.33 -19.80
N ALA A 80 26.68 -16.13 -20.66
CA ALA A 80 27.26 -16.49 -21.96
C ALA A 80 27.29 -15.24 -22.88
N ASN A 81 28.49 -14.84 -23.33
CA ASN A 81 28.66 -13.88 -24.42
C ASN A 81 28.17 -14.51 -25.73
N MET A 82 27.13 -13.94 -26.35
CA MET A 82 26.84 -14.12 -27.78
C MET A 82 27.27 -12.83 -28.48
N GLY A 83 28.10 -12.99 -29.51
CA GLY A 83 29.09 -12.00 -29.96
C GLY A 83 28.56 -10.78 -30.72
N ALA A 84 29.47 -9.82 -30.86
CA ALA A 84 29.38 -8.69 -31.78
C ALA A 84 29.21 -9.15 -33.23
N THR A 85 28.43 -8.43 -34.04
CA THR A 85 28.76 -8.12 -35.45
C THR A 85 27.85 -7.04 -36.05
N SER A 86 28.42 -6.41 -37.07
CA SER A 86 28.08 -5.24 -37.87
C SER A 86 26.72 -5.19 -38.59
N ALA A 87 26.36 -3.97 -39.01
CA ALA A 87 25.28 -3.61 -39.91
C ALA A 87 25.19 -4.46 -41.21
N SER A 88 23.96 -4.73 -41.69
CA SER A 88 23.49 -4.56 -43.09
C SER A 88 22.06 -5.09 -43.34
N LYS A 89 21.30 -4.29 -44.08
CA LYS A 89 20.10 -4.48 -44.94
C LYS A 89 19.41 -5.86 -45.10
N SER A 90 18.07 -5.80 -44.95
CA SER A 90 16.96 -6.43 -45.74
C SER A 90 17.16 -7.76 -46.48
N THR A 91 16.22 -8.71 -46.33
CA THR A 91 15.32 -9.27 -47.39
C THR A 91 14.39 -10.35 -46.79
N GLN A 92 13.14 -10.40 -47.27
CA GLN A 92 12.10 -11.40 -46.95
C GLN A 92 12.38 -12.77 -47.58
N THR A 93 12.03 -13.87 -46.89
CA THR A 93 11.49 -15.09 -47.56
C THR A 93 10.63 -15.92 -46.60
N ARG A 94 9.57 -16.54 -47.14
CA ARG A 94 8.51 -17.33 -46.48
C ARG A 94 8.82 -18.85 -46.44
N ALA A 95 8.01 -19.54 -45.62
CA ALA A 95 7.58 -20.96 -45.62
C ALA A 95 8.45 -21.94 -44.82
N ALA A 96 7.96 -22.97 -44.11
CA ALA A 96 6.62 -23.53 -43.88
C ALA A 96 6.62 -24.28 -42.52
N GLY A 97 5.43 -24.68 -42.05
CA GLY A 97 5.16 -25.02 -40.67
C GLY A 97 5.64 -26.39 -40.17
N ASN A 98 5.62 -26.52 -38.85
CA ASN A 98 5.33 -27.78 -38.17
C ASN A 98 4.44 -27.52 -36.96
N ASN A 99 3.28 -28.17 -36.97
CA ASN A 99 2.26 -28.15 -35.94
C ASN A 99 2.72 -28.95 -34.72
N VAL A 100 2.81 -28.29 -33.57
CA VAL A 100 2.76 -28.94 -32.25
C VAL A 100 1.71 -28.20 -31.44
N ARG A 101 0.63 -28.90 -31.07
CA ARG A 101 -0.42 -28.42 -30.16
C ARG A 101 0.22 -28.05 -28.82
N LYS A 102 0.30 -26.75 -28.53
CA LYS A 102 0.43 -26.21 -27.17
C LYS A 102 -0.97 -25.98 -26.63
N GLN A 103 -1.22 -26.47 -25.41
CA GLN A 103 -2.35 -25.99 -24.61
C GLN A 103 -2.05 -24.53 -24.22
N ASP A 104 -3.03 -23.66 -24.46
CA ASP A 104 -2.92 -22.22 -24.18
C ASP A 104 -2.83 -21.98 -22.66
N PRO A 105 -1.79 -21.27 -22.17
CA PRO A 105 -1.80 -20.72 -20.83
C PRO A 105 -2.71 -19.50 -20.77
N ASP A 106 -3.34 -19.33 -19.61
CA ASP A 106 -4.36 -18.33 -19.30
C ASP A 106 -3.90 -16.88 -19.61
N PRO A 107 -4.60 -16.12 -20.47
CA PRO A 107 -4.21 -14.77 -20.92
C PRO A 107 -4.25 -13.69 -19.82
N GLU A 108 -4.57 -14.05 -18.58
CA GLU A 108 -4.72 -13.15 -17.43
C GLU A 108 -3.39 -12.85 -16.70
N ILE A 109 -2.34 -13.67 -16.90
CA ILE A 109 -1.11 -13.67 -16.08
C ILE A 109 -0.01 -12.74 -16.62
N ASP A 110 0.10 -12.52 -17.94
CA ASP A 110 1.13 -11.62 -18.50
C ASP A 110 0.87 -10.13 -18.14
N LYS A 111 -0.41 -9.88 -17.76
CA LYS A 111 -1.03 -8.82 -16.95
C LYS A 111 -0.16 -7.83 -16.15
N GLN A 112 0.76 -8.40 -15.39
CA GLN A 112 1.07 -7.91 -14.03
C GLN A 112 2.45 -7.22 -13.92
N LEU A 113 3.29 -7.28 -14.95
CA LEU A 113 4.75 -7.07 -14.83
C LEU A 113 5.26 -5.62 -14.99
N GLY A 114 4.48 -4.59 -14.66
CA GLY A 114 4.77 -3.23 -15.15
C GLY A 114 4.66 -2.05 -14.28
N LEU A 115 4.01 -2.23 -13.15
CA LEU A 115 3.96 -1.19 -12.14
C LEU A 115 5.31 -0.93 -11.45
N ILE A 116 6.37 -1.66 -11.79
CA ILE A 116 7.44 -1.96 -10.82
C ILE A 116 8.58 -0.94 -10.82
N ASP A 117 8.67 -0.04 -11.79
CA ASP A 117 9.85 0.83 -11.91
C ASP A 117 9.74 2.26 -11.34
N THR A 118 8.71 2.57 -10.56
CA THR A 118 8.58 3.92 -9.96
C THR A 118 8.57 3.95 -8.42
N ILE A 119 8.86 2.84 -7.75
CA ILE A 119 8.61 2.70 -6.30
C ILE A 119 9.91 2.42 -5.52
N TYR A 120 10.69 3.46 -5.19
CA TYR A 120 11.41 3.66 -3.91
C TYR A 120 12.36 4.87 -4.01
N VAL A 121 12.10 5.92 -3.24
CA VAL A 121 13.13 6.84 -2.72
C VAL A 121 13.02 6.77 -1.20
N ASP A 122 14.13 6.45 -0.52
CA ASP A 122 14.21 6.35 0.94
C ASP A 122 13.81 7.68 1.59
N GLY A 123 12.74 7.70 2.36
CA GLY A 123 12.41 8.79 3.30
C GLY A 123 13.27 8.67 4.56
N ALA A 124 13.74 9.81 5.06
CA ALA A 124 14.72 9.98 6.12
C ALA A 124 14.49 9.14 7.41
N ARG A 125 15.58 8.63 7.97
CA ARG A 125 15.64 7.97 9.28
C ARG A 125 15.61 9.03 10.41
N PRO A 126 14.89 8.82 11.52
CA PRO A 126 15.15 9.52 12.77
C PRO A 126 16.44 9.02 13.43
N ASP A 127 17.11 9.93 14.13
CA ASP A 127 18.35 9.74 14.91
C ASP A 127 18.11 8.83 16.14
N PRO A 128 18.95 7.82 16.43
CA PRO A 128 18.80 6.93 17.59
C PRO A 128 19.08 7.60 18.95
N ALA A 129 19.51 8.85 19.00
CA ALA A 129 20.05 9.47 20.21
C ALA A 129 19.00 10.01 21.23
N ASN A 130 17.74 9.57 21.19
CA ASN A 130 16.69 10.17 22.03
C ASN A 130 15.70 9.15 22.64
N ASP A 131 16.24 8.06 23.18
CA ASP A 131 15.50 7.14 24.06
C ASP A 131 15.98 7.36 25.50
N PRO A 132 15.15 7.85 26.43
CA PRO A 132 15.47 7.80 27.84
C PRO A 132 15.14 6.40 28.37
N GLU A 133 16.20 5.64 28.70
CA GLU A 133 16.12 4.44 29.54
C GLU A 133 15.51 4.81 30.91
N GLU A 134 14.44 4.10 31.30
CA GLU A 134 14.14 3.91 32.72
C GLU A 134 14.01 2.41 33.00
N SER A 135 14.91 1.97 33.89
CA SER A 135 15.04 0.66 34.48
C SER A 135 13.88 0.33 35.40
N LEU A 136 13.34 -0.89 35.28
CA LEU A 136 12.54 -1.49 36.34
C LEU A 136 13.05 -2.90 36.62
N ASN A 137 13.58 -3.06 37.84
CA ASN A 137 14.03 -4.30 38.45
C ASN A 137 12.83 -5.25 38.64
N GLU A 138 13.03 -6.51 38.28
CA GLU A 138 12.25 -7.63 38.79
C GLU A 138 12.83 -8.03 40.16
N ASP A 139 11.98 -8.12 41.19
CA ASP A 139 12.08 -9.16 42.22
C ASP A 139 10.82 -9.25 43.10
N GLU A 140 10.45 -10.52 43.34
CA GLU A 140 9.70 -11.15 44.44
C GLU A 140 8.15 -11.06 44.65
N ILE A 141 7.49 -12.13 44.17
CA ILE A 141 6.64 -13.13 44.88
C ILE A 141 5.82 -12.71 46.14
N THR A 142 4.48 -12.83 46.10
CA THR A 142 3.67 -13.84 46.87
C THR A 142 2.16 -13.52 46.96
N ALA A 143 1.39 -14.63 46.96
CA ALA A 143 0.11 -14.87 47.62
C ALA A 143 -1.20 -14.26 47.06
N ALA A 144 -1.98 -15.19 46.47
CA ALA A 144 -3.42 -15.41 46.66
C ALA A 144 -4.34 -14.18 46.79
N ASN A 145 -5.22 -14.00 45.80
CA ASN A 145 -6.64 -13.73 46.07
C ASN A 145 -7.51 -13.94 44.81
N THR A 146 -8.48 -14.85 44.99
CA THR A 146 -9.80 -14.99 44.35
C THR A 146 -10.10 -14.00 43.20
N VAL A 147 -9.96 -14.47 41.96
CA VAL A 147 -10.38 -13.71 40.77
C VAL A 147 -11.90 -13.82 40.64
N ALA A 148 -12.60 -12.80 41.13
CA ALA A 148 -13.98 -12.54 40.73
C ALA A 148 -14.03 -12.29 39.22
N LEU A 149 -14.93 -12.98 38.52
CA LEU A 149 -15.26 -12.73 37.11
C LEU A 149 -15.80 -11.30 36.93
N LYS A 150 -14.91 -10.32 36.81
CA LYS A 150 -15.28 -8.96 36.36
C LYS A 150 -15.47 -8.99 34.84
N SER A 151 -16.67 -8.58 34.45
CA SER A 151 -17.27 -8.76 33.13
C SER A 151 -16.43 -8.21 31.97
N LYS A 152 -16.33 -8.99 30.88
CA LYS A 152 -15.78 -8.57 29.57
C LYS A 152 -16.47 -7.29 29.02
N LYS A 153 -17.69 -6.96 29.47
CA LYS A 153 -18.42 -5.73 29.13
C LYS A 153 -17.75 -4.45 29.68
N SER A 154 -17.13 -4.50 30.86
CA SER A 154 -16.48 -3.33 31.49
C SER A 154 -15.19 -2.89 30.75
N ARG A 155 -14.38 -3.85 30.29
CA ARG A 155 -13.15 -3.56 29.53
C ARG A 155 -13.40 -2.97 28.14
N LYS A 156 -14.38 -3.52 27.39
CA LYS A 156 -14.73 -3.01 26.05
C LYS A 156 -15.25 -1.56 26.09
N SER A 157 -16.06 -1.22 27.09
CA SER A 157 -16.58 0.16 27.28
C SER A 157 -15.47 1.17 27.59
N LYS A 158 -14.48 0.77 28.42
CA LYS A 158 -13.33 1.63 28.74
C LYS A 158 -12.38 1.86 27.55
N GLN A 159 -12.18 0.86 26.69
CA GLN A 159 -11.31 1.01 25.51
C GLN A 159 -11.91 1.93 24.44
N LEU A 160 -13.22 1.87 24.18
CA LEU A 160 -13.88 2.85 23.29
C LEU A 160 -13.77 4.28 23.84
N ALA A 161 -13.77 4.46 25.16
CA ALA A 161 -13.61 5.76 25.80
C ALA A 161 -12.20 6.34 25.67
N MET A 162 -11.20 5.53 25.31
CA MET A 162 -9.80 5.95 25.11
C MET A 162 -9.43 6.24 23.65
N GLN A 163 -10.31 5.93 22.70
CA GLN A 163 -10.03 6.18 21.28
C GLN A 163 -10.09 7.69 21.01
N PRO A 164 -8.98 8.34 20.60
CA PRO A 164 -8.95 9.79 20.37
C PRO A 164 -9.87 10.24 19.24
N TYR A 165 -10.06 9.41 18.21
CA TYR A 165 -10.89 9.75 17.06
C TYR A 165 -12.26 9.11 17.15
N THR A 166 -13.30 9.94 17.10
CA THR A 166 -14.70 9.47 17.03
C THR A 166 -15.15 9.21 15.60
N TYR A 167 -14.48 9.82 14.63
CA TYR A 167 -14.71 9.66 13.20
C TYR A 167 -13.39 9.46 12.46
N VAL A 168 -13.47 8.82 11.30
CA VAL A 168 -12.39 8.79 10.32
C VAL A 168 -12.93 9.12 8.94
N ILE A 169 -12.08 9.64 8.07
CA ILE A 169 -12.37 9.81 6.65
C ILE A 169 -11.43 8.90 5.87
N SER A 170 -11.96 7.78 5.40
CA SER A 170 -11.24 6.81 4.58
C SER A 170 -11.13 7.32 3.15
N VAL A 171 -9.92 7.31 2.59
CA VAL A 171 -9.64 7.72 1.21
C VAL A 171 -8.79 6.65 0.56
N ASP A 172 -9.11 6.32 -0.70
CA ASP A 172 -8.31 5.44 -1.54
C ASP A 172 -8.38 5.92 -2.99
N PHE A 173 -7.28 6.44 -3.53
CA PHE A 173 -7.26 6.95 -4.90
C PHE A 173 -7.04 5.81 -5.88
N GLU A 174 -7.78 5.82 -6.98
CA GLU A 174 -7.34 5.11 -8.17
C GLU A 174 -6.55 6.06 -9.07
N ALA A 175 -5.52 5.53 -9.74
CA ALA A 175 -4.69 6.31 -10.65
C ALA A 175 -4.38 5.55 -11.95
N THR A 176 -4.03 6.31 -12.98
CA THR A 176 -3.56 5.73 -14.26
C THR A 176 -2.38 4.78 -14.01
N CYS A 177 -2.45 3.57 -14.57
CA CYS A 177 -1.42 2.55 -14.40
C CYS A 177 -1.21 1.70 -15.66
N TRP A 178 -0.11 0.93 -15.71
CA TRP A 178 0.29 0.14 -16.89
C TRP A 178 0.89 -1.21 -16.50
N GLU A 179 0.53 -2.26 -17.26
CA GLU A 179 1.00 -3.65 -17.12
C GLU A 179 2.50 -3.83 -17.37
N LYS A 180 3.19 -2.91 -18.05
CA LYS A 180 4.66 -2.85 -18.19
C LYS A 180 5.20 -1.47 -17.79
N GLN A 181 6.52 -1.27 -17.86
CA GLN A 181 7.09 0.07 -17.75
C GLN A 181 6.41 0.99 -18.78
N ALA A 182 5.67 1.99 -18.31
CA ALA A 182 5.14 3.02 -19.19
C ALA A 182 6.30 3.71 -19.93
N PRO A 183 6.13 4.06 -21.22
CA PRO A 183 7.11 4.88 -21.93
C PRO A 183 7.50 6.10 -21.08
N PRO A 184 8.76 6.58 -21.13
CA PRO A 184 9.26 7.63 -20.24
C PRO A 184 8.36 8.86 -20.11
N GLN A 185 7.65 9.20 -21.19
CA GLN A 185 6.70 10.32 -21.25
C GLN A 185 5.38 10.12 -20.46
N TRP A 186 5.05 8.90 -20.00
CA TRP A 186 3.78 8.55 -19.34
C TRP A 186 3.96 7.92 -17.94
N ARG A 187 5.13 8.09 -17.30
CA ARG A 187 5.48 7.33 -16.07
C ARG A 187 4.79 7.79 -14.80
N GLU A 188 4.30 9.02 -14.76
CA GLU A 188 3.77 9.60 -13.54
C GLU A 188 2.26 9.46 -13.51
N ALA A 189 1.76 8.70 -12.54
CA ALA A 189 0.36 8.43 -12.36
C ALA A 189 -0.45 9.73 -12.15
N GLU A 190 -1.67 9.75 -12.69
CA GLU A 190 -2.69 10.76 -12.41
C GLU A 190 -3.87 10.10 -11.71
N ILE A 191 -4.41 10.75 -10.68
CA ILE A 191 -5.63 10.32 -10.01
C ILE A 191 -6.76 10.31 -11.04
N ILE A 192 -7.50 9.21 -11.10
CA ILE A 192 -8.67 8.98 -11.97
C ILE A 192 -9.95 8.72 -11.16
N GLU A 193 -9.83 8.40 -9.87
CA GLU A 193 -10.94 8.32 -8.94
C GLU A 193 -10.55 8.97 -7.61
N PHE A 194 -11.42 9.83 -7.09
CA PHE A 194 -11.28 10.48 -5.79
C PHE A 194 -12.52 10.17 -4.93
N PRO A 195 -12.47 9.10 -4.12
CA PRO A 195 -13.46 8.81 -3.11
C PRO A 195 -13.01 9.28 -1.71
N ALA A 196 -13.98 9.57 -0.87
CA ALA A 196 -13.79 9.70 0.57
C ALA A 196 -15.05 9.28 1.32
N VAL A 197 -14.88 8.53 2.41
CA VAL A 197 -15.98 7.97 3.19
C VAL A 197 -15.82 8.40 4.65
N LEU A 198 -16.79 9.15 5.17
CA LEU A 198 -16.82 9.55 6.57
C LEU A 198 -17.50 8.46 7.41
N VAL A 199 -16.75 7.89 8.35
CA VAL A 199 -17.18 6.76 9.16
C VAL A 199 -17.20 7.13 10.63
N ASN A 200 -18.33 6.88 11.29
CA ASN A 200 -18.49 7.00 12.72
C ASN A 200 -17.95 5.74 13.41
N LEU A 201 -16.83 5.86 14.12
CA LEU A 201 -16.17 4.72 14.75
C LEU A 201 -16.94 4.12 15.93
N LYS A 202 -17.86 4.89 16.54
CA LYS A 202 -18.71 4.39 17.64
C LYS A 202 -19.86 3.53 17.13
N THR A 203 -20.52 3.97 16.06
CA THR A 203 -21.70 3.29 15.51
C THR A 203 -21.34 2.28 14.42
N GLY A 204 -20.17 2.44 13.80
CA GLY A 204 -19.75 1.66 12.64
C GLY A 204 -20.42 2.07 11.33
N LYS A 205 -21.14 3.21 11.31
CA LYS A 205 -21.89 3.65 10.13
C LYS A 205 -21.07 4.59 9.27
N ILE A 206 -21.22 4.43 7.96
CA ILE A 206 -20.88 5.46 6.98
C ILE A 206 -21.95 6.55 7.06
N GLU A 207 -21.54 7.80 7.26
CA GLU A 207 -22.46 8.92 7.46
C GLU A 207 -22.40 9.98 6.36
N ALA A 208 -21.37 9.94 5.51
CA ALA A 208 -21.27 10.75 4.31
C ALA A 208 -20.25 10.14 3.34
N GLU A 209 -20.45 10.39 2.05
CA GLU A 209 -19.55 9.98 0.98
C GLU A 209 -19.28 11.18 0.07
N PHE A 210 -18.04 11.28 -0.39
CA PHE A 210 -17.63 12.10 -1.52
C PHE A 210 -17.07 11.15 -2.57
N HIS A 211 -17.46 11.33 -3.83
CA HIS A 211 -16.98 10.47 -4.91
C HIS A 211 -16.94 11.24 -6.21
N GLN A 212 -15.79 11.24 -6.85
CA GLN A 212 -15.60 11.95 -8.10
C GLN A 212 -14.62 11.21 -9.01
N TYR A 213 -15.01 10.95 -10.25
CA TYR A 213 -14.06 10.55 -11.29
C TYR A 213 -13.34 11.77 -11.84
N ILE A 214 -12.05 11.57 -12.12
CA ILE A 214 -11.13 12.63 -12.51
C ILE A 214 -10.72 12.43 -13.97
N LEU A 215 -10.70 13.53 -14.72
CA LEU A 215 -10.15 13.55 -16.08
C LEU A 215 -8.61 13.68 -16.01
N PRO A 216 -7.83 12.65 -16.37
CA PRO A 216 -6.39 12.78 -16.54
C PRO A 216 -6.09 13.66 -17.75
N ILE A 217 -5.14 14.58 -17.61
CA ILE A 217 -4.79 15.58 -18.64
C ILE A 217 -3.46 15.23 -19.29
N GLU A 218 -2.52 14.68 -18.52
CA GLU A 218 -1.22 14.31 -19.04
C GLU A 218 -1.34 13.02 -19.83
N SER A 219 -1.93 11.96 -19.29
CA SER A 219 -2.21 10.65 -19.91
C SER A 219 -3.72 10.42 -20.04
N PRO A 220 -4.43 11.11 -20.96
CA PRO A 220 -5.89 11.09 -21.02
C PRO A 220 -6.49 9.73 -21.42
N ARG A 221 -5.69 8.85 -22.04
CA ARG A 221 -6.13 7.50 -22.44
C ARG A 221 -5.69 6.47 -21.40
N LEU A 222 -6.66 5.83 -20.76
CA LEU A 222 -6.43 4.71 -19.87
C LEU A 222 -5.84 3.54 -20.64
N SER A 223 -4.90 2.83 -20.03
CA SER A 223 -4.44 1.55 -20.56
C SER A 223 -5.53 0.49 -20.36
N SER A 224 -5.48 -0.58 -21.17
CA SER A 224 -6.36 -1.75 -20.96
C SER A 224 -6.16 -2.33 -19.56
N TYR A 225 -4.91 -2.41 -19.10
CA TYR A 225 -4.57 -2.86 -17.75
C TYR A 225 -5.24 -2.01 -16.67
N CYS A 226 -5.18 -0.68 -16.78
CA CYS A 226 -5.81 0.22 -15.82
C CYS A 226 -7.33 0.05 -15.80
N THR A 227 -7.96 -0.08 -16.97
CA THR A 227 -9.40 -0.29 -17.10
C THR A 227 -9.83 -1.63 -16.50
N GLU A 228 -9.04 -2.69 -16.72
CA GLU A 228 -9.32 -4.03 -16.19
C GLU A 228 -9.08 -4.11 -14.67
N LEU A 229 -8.00 -3.51 -14.18
CA LEU A 229 -7.66 -3.48 -12.77
C LEU A 229 -8.71 -2.69 -12.00
N THR A 230 -8.97 -1.44 -12.39
CA THR A 230 -9.84 -0.50 -11.64
C THR A 230 -11.32 -0.62 -11.98
N GLY A 231 -11.65 -1.23 -13.13
CA GLY A 231 -13.02 -1.26 -13.66
C GLY A 231 -13.48 0.08 -14.26
N ILE A 232 -12.67 1.13 -14.16
CA ILE A 232 -13.00 2.47 -14.64
C ILE A 232 -12.86 2.50 -16.16
N GLN A 233 -13.98 2.78 -16.84
CA GLN A 233 -14.02 2.86 -18.29
C GLN A 233 -13.54 4.22 -18.79
N GLN A 234 -12.97 4.26 -20.01
CA GLN A 234 -12.52 5.51 -20.63
C GLN A 234 -13.61 6.60 -20.64
N LYS A 235 -14.85 6.24 -20.99
CA LYS A 235 -15.99 7.18 -20.98
C LYS A 235 -16.25 7.83 -19.62
N THR A 236 -15.88 7.15 -18.53
CA THR A 236 -16.07 7.62 -17.16
C THR A 236 -15.07 8.72 -16.84
N VAL A 237 -13.80 8.53 -17.17
CA VAL A 237 -12.77 9.57 -16.97
C VAL A 237 -12.90 10.72 -17.98
N ASP A 238 -13.35 10.44 -19.21
CA ASP A 238 -13.65 11.48 -20.21
C ASP A 238 -14.75 12.44 -19.72
N SER A 239 -15.69 11.93 -18.92
CA SER A 239 -16.76 12.71 -18.28
C SER A 239 -16.39 13.21 -16.88
N GLY A 240 -15.18 12.89 -16.41
CA GLY A 240 -14.66 13.28 -15.11
C GLY A 240 -14.36 14.78 -15.03
N VAL A 241 -14.18 15.28 -13.81
CA VAL A 241 -13.77 16.68 -13.60
C VAL A 241 -12.25 16.78 -13.50
N PRO A 242 -11.63 17.93 -13.81
CA PRO A 242 -10.21 18.14 -13.52
C PRO A 242 -9.89 17.96 -12.03
N LEU A 243 -8.70 17.44 -11.70
CA LEU A 243 -8.31 17.20 -10.29
C LEU A 243 -8.42 18.46 -9.42
N GLN A 244 -8.06 19.63 -9.95
CA GLN A 244 -8.20 20.90 -9.22
C GLN A 244 -9.67 21.18 -8.82
N THR A 245 -10.61 20.91 -9.72
CA THR A 245 -12.04 21.07 -9.46
C THR A 245 -12.51 20.07 -8.40
N ALA A 246 -12.09 18.81 -8.50
CA ALA A 246 -12.41 17.80 -7.48
C ALA A 246 -11.86 18.18 -6.10
N LEU A 247 -10.64 18.71 -6.02
CA LEU A 247 -10.05 19.20 -4.76
C LEU A 247 -10.88 20.35 -4.15
N MET A 248 -11.42 21.25 -4.97
CA MET A 248 -12.32 22.32 -4.51
C MET A 248 -13.67 21.77 -4.03
N MET A 249 -14.26 20.83 -4.78
CA MET A 249 -15.51 20.17 -4.39
C MET A 249 -15.34 19.39 -3.08
N PHE A 250 -14.22 18.66 -2.95
CA PHE A 250 -13.86 17.93 -1.75
C PHE A 250 -13.68 18.86 -0.55
N HIS A 251 -13.01 20.00 -0.74
CA HIS A 251 -12.84 21.01 0.30
C HIS A 251 -14.18 21.51 0.86
N GLU A 252 -15.12 21.83 -0.04
CA GLU A 252 -16.45 22.29 0.33
C GLU A 252 -17.29 21.20 1.00
N TRP A 253 -17.20 19.95 0.52
CA TRP A 253 -17.82 18.79 1.16
C TRP A 253 -17.27 18.59 2.58
N LEU A 254 -15.95 18.53 2.72
CA LEU A 254 -15.27 18.34 4.00
C LEU A 254 -15.70 19.40 5.01
N ARG A 255 -15.68 20.68 4.61
CA ARG A 255 -16.11 21.80 5.44
C ARG A 255 -17.54 21.62 5.95
N LYS A 256 -18.48 21.23 5.07
CA LYS A 256 -19.88 20.99 5.44
C LYS A 256 -20.02 19.84 6.42
N GLU A 257 -19.39 18.71 6.15
CA GLU A 257 -19.50 17.51 6.98
C GLU A 257 -18.87 17.72 8.37
N LEU A 258 -17.70 18.37 8.43
CA LEU A 258 -17.05 18.68 9.70
C LEU A 258 -17.91 19.64 10.54
N ARG A 259 -18.45 20.71 9.93
CA ARG A 259 -19.31 21.67 10.63
C ARG A 259 -20.60 21.02 11.13
N ALA A 260 -21.27 20.22 10.29
CA ALA A 260 -22.54 19.59 10.63
C ALA A 260 -22.45 18.62 11.82
N ARG A 261 -21.26 18.02 12.04
CA ARG A 261 -21.03 17.01 13.09
C ARG A 261 -20.11 17.48 14.21
N ASN A 262 -19.73 18.76 14.22
CA ASN A 262 -18.77 19.34 15.17
C ASN A 262 -17.45 18.54 15.22
N LEU A 263 -16.90 18.25 14.03
CA LEU A 263 -15.66 17.52 13.87
C LEU A 263 -14.49 18.48 13.64
N THR A 264 -13.32 18.10 14.13
CA THR A 264 -12.09 18.85 14.03
C THR A 264 -10.99 17.88 13.62
N LEU A 265 -10.28 18.20 12.53
CA LEU A 265 -9.10 17.46 12.11
C LEU A 265 -7.90 17.83 13.00
N PRO A 266 -6.81 17.04 12.99
CA PRO A 266 -5.62 17.36 13.76
C PRO A 266 -5.04 18.73 13.38
N LYS A 267 -4.44 19.40 14.35
CA LYS A 267 -3.78 20.71 14.23
C LYS A 267 -4.65 21.84 13.67
N MET A 268 -5.98 21.72 13.75
CA MET A 268 -6.90 22.80 13.40
C MET A 268 -7.22 23.73 14.59
N SER A 269 -7.00 23.27 15.83
CA SER A 269 -7.26 24.06 17.04
C SER A 269 -6.12 23.95 18.05
N LYS A 270 -5.76 25.07 18.72
CA LYS A 270 -4.70 25.06 19.75
C LYS A 270 -5.15 24.33 21.01
N SER A 271 -6.43 24.42 21.32
CA SER A 271 -7.02 23.77 22.50
C SER A 271 -7.24 22.26 22.29
N ASN A 272 -7.28 21.80 21.03
CA ASN A 272 -7.39 20.40 20.68
C ASN A 272 -6.55 20.09 19.43
N ILE A 273 -5.27 19.81 19.65
CA ILE A 273 -4.29 19.52 18.59
C ILE A 273 -4.57 18.17 17.93
N LEU A 274 -5.15 17.21 18.66
CA LEU A 274 -5.47 15.89 18.11
C LEU A 274 -6.72 15.93 17.22
N GLY A 275 -7.69 16.77 17.56
CA GLY A 275 -9.00 16.74 16.92
C GLY A 275 -9.84 15.56 17.41
N ASN A 276 -10.90 15.23 16.67
CA ASN A 276 -11.77 14.07 16.92
C ASN A 276 -12.14 13.32 15.63
N CYS A 277 -11.56 13.73 14.51
CA CYS A 277 -11.67 13.13 13.19
C CYS A 277 -10.28 13.11 12.54
N ALA A 278 -9.95 12.08 11.75
CA ALA A 278 -8.69 11.99 11.02
C ALA A 278 -8.87 11.36 9.65
N PHE A 279 -8.00 11.73 8.71
CA PHE A 279 -7.87 11.01 7.44
C PHE A 279 -7.17 9.68 7.63
N VAL A 280 -7.60 8.66 6.89
CA VAL A 280 -7.03 7.32 6.92
C VAL A 280 -6.88 6.78 5.50
N THR A 281 -5.77 6.11 5.24
CA THR A 281 -5.44 5.46 3.96
C THR A 281 -4.83 4.10 4.26
N TRP A 282 -4.90 3.15 3.31
CA TRP A 282 -4.28 1.84 3.55
C TRP A 282 -2.76 1.95 3.67
N THR A 283 -2.14 2.82 2.87
CA THR A 283 -0.69 3.09 2.91
C THR A 283 -0.38 4.57 2.73
N ASP A 284 0.90 4.95 2.78
CA ASP A 284 1.37 6.31 2.49
C ASP A 284 1.19 6.76 1.02
N TRP A 285 0.76 5.86 0.14
CA TRP A 285 0.77 6.12 -1.30
C TRP A 285 -0.16 7.27 -1.70
N ASP A 286 -1.40 7.32 -1.20
CA ASP A 286 -2.42 8.29 -1.61
C ASP A 286 -2.00 9.74 -1.43
N PHE A 287 -1.77 10.15 -0.18
CA PHE A 287 -1.42 11.54 0.15
C PHE A 287 0.08 11.82 0.07
N GLY A 288 0.92 10.83 0.40
CA GLY A 288 2.36 10.97 0.48
C GLY A 288 3.07 10.86 -0.86
N ILE A 289 2.46 10.17 -1.84
CA ILE A 289 3.06 9.93 -3.15
C ILE A 289 2.16 10.46 -4.26
N CYS A 290 0.97 9.88 -4.45
CA CYS A 290 0.09 10.13 -5.59
C CYS A 290 -0.33 11.60 -5.66
N LEU A 291 -1.10 12.07 -4.68
CA LEU A 291 -1.58 13.45 -4.63
C LEU A 291 -0.43 14.46 -4.55
N ALA A 292 0.62 14.15 -3.77
CA ALA A 292 1.77 15.05 -3.59
C ALA A 292 2.54 15.27 -4.90
N LYS A 293 2.87 14.20 -5.61
CA LYS A 293 3.58 14.27 -6.89
C LYS A 293 2.74 14.96 -7.96
N GLU A 294 1.47 14.58 -8.08
CA GLU A 294 0.59 15.16 -9.09
C GLU A 294 0.34 16.65 -8.85
N CYS A 295 0.05 17.07 -7.60
CA CYS A 295 -0.07 18.49 -7.27
C CYS A 295 1.22 19.26 -7.58
N THR A 296 2.38 18.71 -7.23
CA THR A 296 3.68 19.37 -7.48
C THR A 296 3.91 19.56 -8.98
N ARG A 297 3.72 18.51 -9.77
CA ARG A 297 3.95 18.50 -11.22
C ARG A 297 2.99 19.43 -11.96
N LYS A 298 1.71 19.41 -11.59
CA LYS A 298 0.65 20.26 -12.17
C LYS A 298 0.60 21.67 -11.54
N ARG A 299 1.53 22.02 -10.65
CA ARG A 299 1.59 23.32 -9.94
C ARG A 299 0.29 23.66 -9.20
N MET A 300 -0.38 22.65 -8.65
CA MET A 300 -1.59 22.80 -7.86
C MET A 300 -1.24 22.87 -6.37
N ARG A 301 -2.03 23.62 -5.61
CA ARG A 301 -1.88 23.70 -4.15
C ARG A 301 -2.49 22.46 -3.50
N LYS A 302 -1.66 21.61 -2.91
CA LYS A 302 -2.13 20.55 -2.00
C LYS A 302 -2.60 21.18 -0.69
N ALA A 303 -3.86 20.97 -0.33
CA ALA A 303 -4.41 21.48 0.91
C ALA A 303 -3.69 20.84 2.12
N ALA A 304 -3.47 21.64 3.15
CA ALA A 304 -2.59 21.25 4.23
C ALA A 304 -3.17 20.18 5.17
N TYR A 305 -4.49 19.95 5.16
CA TYR A 305 -5.08 18.82 5.89
C TYR A 305 -4.72 17.45 5.27
N PHE A 306 -4.26 17.42 4.00
CA PHE A 306 -3.68 16.21 3.40
C PHE A 306 -2.22 15.98 3.80
N ASN A 307 -1.68 16.73 4.77
CA ASN A 307 -0.33 16.50 5.30
C ASN A 307 -0.33 15.64 6.57
N GLN A 308 -1.51 15.21 7.03
CA GLN A 308 -1.66 14.39 8.22
C GLN A 308 -2.68 13.28 7.97
N TRP A 309 -2.26 12.03 8.18
CA TRP A 309 -3.14 10.88 8.03
C TRP A 309 -2.66 9.70 8.88
N ILE A 310 -3.51 8.69 8.94
CA ILE A 310 -3.23 7.39 9.54
C ILE A 310 -3.00 6.39 8.42
N ASP A 311 -1.75 5.92 8.30
CA ASP A 311 -1.39 4.68 7.61
C ASP A 311 -1.98 3.49 8.40
N VAL A 312 -3.09 2.96 7.91
CA VAL A 312 -3.82 1.89 8.58
C VAL A 312 -3.01 0.60 8.59
N ARG A 313 -2.23 0.30 7.53
CA ARG A 313 -1.38 -0.89 7.48
C ARG A 313 -0.30 -0.86 8.54
N ALA A 314 0.27 0.31 8.85
CA ALA A 314 1.25 0.47 9.92
C ALA A 314 0.66 0.11 11.29
N ILE A 315 -0.52 0.66 11.63
CA ILE A 315 -1.21 0.33 12.88
C ILE A 315 -1.62 -1.15 12.89
N TYR A 316 -2.18 -1.63 11.80
CA TYR A 316 -2.63 -3.02 11.65
C TYR A 316 -1.50 -4.01 11.94
N ARG A 317 -0.32 -3.80 11.33
CA ARG A 317 0.87 -4.63 11.54
C ARG A 317 1.34 -4.59 12.99
N SER A 318 1.36 -3.42 13.59
CA SER A 318 1.77 -3.25 14.98
C SER A 318 0.79 -3.91 15.96
N TRP A 319 -0.51 -3.79 15.71
CA TRP A 319 -1.57 -4.27 16.61
C TRP A 319 -1.77 -5.79 16.50
N TYR A 320 -2.00 -6.31 15.29
CA TYR A 320 -2.26 -7.73 15.09
C TYR A 320 -1.01 -8.59 15.03
N LYS A 321 0.19 -7.97 15.00
CA LYS A 321 1.47 -8.66 14.76
C LYS A 321 1.45 -9.53 13.49
N TYR A 322 0.65 -9.11 12.51
CA TYR A 322 0.45 -9.79 11.24
C TYR A 322 0.83 -8.86 10.09
N ARG A 323 1.56 -9.39 9.10
CA ARG A 323 1.98 -8.65 7.91
C ARG A 323 1.13 -9.09 6.72
N PRO A 324 0.06 -8.37 6.39
CA PRO A 324 -0.81 -8.78 5.30
C PRO A 324 -0.10 -8.58 3.96
N CYS A 325 -0.32 -9.54 3.07
CA CYS A 325 0.18 -9.58 1.71
C CYS A 325 -0.39 -8.43 0.86
N ASN A 326 -1.69 -8.19 1.01
CA ASN A 326 -2.45 -7.10 0.37
C ASN A 326 -3.63 -6.67 1.28
N PHE A 327 -4.48 -5.75 0.82
CA PHE A 327 -5.61 -5.25 1.61
C PHE A 327 -6.69 -6.32 1.89
N SER A 328 -7.06 -7.11 0.88
CA SER A 328 -8.04 -8.19 1.01
C SER A 328 -7.61 -9.28 2.00
N ASP A 329 -6.31 -9.59 2.05
CA ASP A 329 -5.72 -10.49 3.04
C ASP A 329 -5.85 -9.92 4.47
N ALA A 330 -5.62 -8.61 4.64
CA ALA A 330 -5.84 -7.95 5.93
C ALA A 330 -7.30 -8.06 6.41
N LEU A 331 -8.27 -7.84 5.52
CA LEU A 331 -9.69 -8.00 5.84
C LEU A 331 -10.02 -9.44 6.24
N SER A 332 -9.58 -10.41 5.43
CA SER A 332 -9.83 -11.84 5.64
C SER A 332 -9.25 -12.32 6.97
N HIS A 333 -8.04 -11.89 7.31
CA HIS A 333 -7.37 -12.24 8.57
C HIS A 333 -8.17 -11.81 9.81
N VAL A 334 -8.88 -10.68 9.76
CA VAL A 334 -9.72 -10.21 10.88
C VAL A 334 -11.19 -10.66 10.77
N GLY A 335 -11.50 -11.54 9.81
CA GLY A 335 -12.83 -12.11 9.59
C GLY A 335 -13.82 -11.16 8.90
N LEU A 336 -13.32 -10.19 8.14
CA LEU A 336 -14.14 -9.36 7.25
C LEU A 336 -14.07 -9.90 5.83
N ALA A 337 -15.20 -9.89 5.12
CA ALA A 337 -15.25 -10.11 3.69
C ALA A 337 -15.11 -8.76 2.97
N PHE A 338 -14.44 -8.76 1.80
CA PHE A 338 -14.43 -7.58 0.94
C PHE A 338 -15.82 -7.37 0.33
N GLU A 339 -16.38 -6.18 0.48
CA GLU A 339 -17.66 -5.80 -0.13
C GLU A 339 -17.44 -4.91 -1.36
N GLY A 340 -18.12 -5.21 -2.46
CA GLY A 340 -17.96 -4.48 -3.72
C GLY A 340 -16.83 -5.03 -4.59
N ARG A 341 -16.18 -4.14 -5.36
CA ARG A 341 -15.12 -4.52 -6.30
C ARG A 341 -13.76 -4.06 -5.79
N ALA A 342 -12.77 -4.95 -5.70
CA ALA A 342 -11.40 -4.55 -5.40
C ALA A 342 -10.87 -3.60 -6.48
N HIS A 343 -10.09 -2.58 -6.10
CA HIS A 343 -9.61 -1.50 -6.98
C HIS A 343 -10.73 -0.61 -7.54
N SER A 344 -11.87 -0.57 -6.85
CA SER A 344 -12.87 0.49 -6.99
C SER A 344 -12.66 1.38 -5.78
N GLY A 345 -12.12 2.58 -5.98
CA GLY A 345 -11.62 3.38 -4.85
C GLY A 345 -12.71 3.65 -3.81
N ILE A 346 -13.97 3.84 -4.23
CA ILE A 346 -15.09 4.01 -3.30
C ILE A 346 -15.39 2.75 -2.48
N ASP A 347 -15.28 1.56 -3.06
CA ASP A 347 -15.49 0.30 -2.35
C ASP A 347 -14.30 0.02 -1.41
N ASP A 348 -13.08 0.27 -1.86
CA ASP A 348 -11.89 0.15 -1.02
C ASP A 348 -11.94 1.10 0.19
N ALA A 349 -12.34 2.36 -0.01
CA ALA A 349 -12.55 3.31 1.08
C ALA A 349 -13.62 2.87 2.09
N LYS A 350 -14.71 2.23 1.62
CA LYS A 350 -15.76 1.66 2.49
C LYS A 350 -15.23 0.49 3.31
N ASN A 351 -14.52 -0.44 2.67
CA ASN A 351 -13.89 -1.58 3.35
C ASN A 351 -12.83 -1.10 4.36
N LEU A 352 -12.07 -0.05 4.03
CA LEU A 352 -11.10 0.55 4.95
C LEU A 352 -11.80 1.14 6.17
N GLY A 353 -12.94 1.79 5.96
CA GLY A 353 -13.84 2.23 7.03
C GLY A 353 -14.29 1.07 7.94
N ALA A 354 -14.74 -0.03 7.35
CA ALA A 354 -15.16 -1.23 8.08
C ALA A 354 -14.01 -1.86 8.88
N LEU A 355 -12.81 -1.92 8.31
CA LEU A 355 -11.60 -2.37 8.98
C LEU A 355 -11.28 -1.49 10.19
N MET A 356 -11.33 -0.15 10.03
CA MET A 356 -11.10 0.77 11.14
C MET A 356 -12.08 0.53 12.28
N CYS A 357 -13.37 0.33 11.99
CA CYS A 357 -14.34 -0.03 13.01
C CYS A 357 -14.04 -1.38 13.69
N LYS A 358 -13.59 -2.38 12.93
CA LYS A 358 -13.18 -3.68 13.49
C LYS A 358 -11.97 -3.54 14.43
N MET A 359 -10.96 -2.78 14.02
CA MET A 359 -9.77 -2.52 14.81
C MET A 359 -10.09 -1.82 16.14
N VAL A 360 -10.99 -0.82 16.12
CA VAL A 360 -11.48 -0.18 17.36
C VAL A 360 -12.19 -1.20 18.27
N ARG A 361 -13.06 -2.05 17.71
CA ARG A 361 -13.77 -3.09 18.48
C ARG A 361 -12.83 -4.13 19.08
N ASP A 362 -11.70 -4.38 18.43
CA ASP A 362 -10.65 -5.27 18.91
C ASP A 362 -9.73 -4.59 19.95
N GLY A 363 -9.83 -3.27 20.11
CA GLY A 363 -9.14 -2.49 21.13
C GLY A 363 -7.94 -1.67 20.63
N ALA A 364 -7.71 -1.62 19.31
CA ALA A 364 -6.65 -0.80 18.74
C ALA A 364 -6.92 0.69 18.99
N LEU A 365 -5.88 1.42 19.39
CA LEU A 365 -5.89 2.87 19.52
C LEU A 365 -5.25 3.50 18.29
N PHE A 366 -5.84 4.58 17.80
CA PHE A 366 -5.35 5.24 16.59
C PHE A 366 -4.57 6.50 16.93
N SER A 367 -3.53 6.75 16.15
CA SER A 367 -2.71 7.96 16.19
C SER A 367 -2.33 8.36 14.77
N ILE A 368 -2.00 9.63 14.57
CA ILE A 368 -1.42 10.08 13.30
C ILE A 368 -0.07 9.39 13.13
N THR A 369 0.09 8.61 12.06
CA THR A 369 1.34 7.92 11.76
C THR A 369 2.20 8.71 10.77
N LYS A 370 1.61 9.67 10.05
CA LYS A 370 2.31 10.56 9.13
C LYS A 370 1.89 12.00 9.33
N ASP A 371 2.88 12.85 9.54
CA ASP A 371 2.73 14.29 9.62
C ASP A 371 3.88 14.94 8.85
N LEU A 372 3.56 15.56 7.71
CA LEU A 372 4.55 16.25 6.87
C LEU A 372 4.87 17.66 7.39
N THR A 373 4.19 18.09 8.45
CA THR A 373 4.30 19.42 9.06
C THR A 373 4.45 19.34 10.59
N PRO A 374 5.38 18.53 11.14
CA PRO A 374 5.42 18.22 12.56
C PRO A 374 5.67 19.46 13.43
N TYR A 375 6.48 20.41 12.95
CA TYR A 375 6.85 21.63 13.67
C TYR A 375 5.80 22.74 13.61
N GLN A 376 4.76 22.60 12.79
CA GLN A 376 3.66 23.56 12.76
C GLN A 376 2.69 23.23 13.91
N GLN A 377 2.56 24.15 14.88
CA GLN A 377 1.64 23.98 16.02
C GLN A 377 0.16 24.03 15.62
N LEU A 378 -0.13 24.77 14.55
CA LEU A 378 -1.41 24.85 13.90
C LEU A 378 -1.20 24.81 12.41
N ASN A 379 -2.23 24.41 11.69
CA ASN A 379 -2.26 24.52 10.25
C ASN A 379 -2.84 25.89 9.84
N PRO A 380 -2.02 26.92 9.57
CA PRO A 380 -2.49 28.30 9.39
C PRO A 380 -3.33 28.48 8.12
N ASN A 381 -3.23 27.54 7.18
CA ASN A 381 -4.00 27.52 5.93
C ASN A 381 -5.26 26.66 6.00
N CYS A 382 -5.57 26.14 7.20
CA CYS A 382 -6.67 25.21 7.45
C CYS A 382 -7.80 25.91 8.23
N VAL A 383 -8.20 27.09 7.76
CA VAL A 383 -9.50 27.65 8.15
C VAL A 383 -10.51 27.00 7.20
N LEU A 384 -11.15 25.91 7.65
CA LEU A 384 -12.23 25.25 6.92
C LEU A 384 -13.55 26.00 7.18
#